data_AF-A0A1E7I5R1-F1
#
_entry.id   AF-A0A1E7I5R1-F1
#
_cell.length_a   1.000
_cell.length_b   1.000
_cell.length_c   1.000
_cell.angle_alpha   90.00
_cell.angle_beta   90.00
_cell.angle_gamma   90.00
#
_symmetry.space_group_name_H-M   'P 1'
#
loop_
_entity.id
_entity.type
_entity.pdbx_description
1 polymer ?
#
loop_
_entity_poly.entity_id
_entity_poly.type
_entity_poly.pdbx_seq_one_letter_code
_entity_poly.pdbx_strand_id
1 'polypeptide(L)'
;MIPIIQIENGVIPIDRGYAVSMVVRSFKGRRNVEVHLFRPEWAESDEGSIEWNNLFGPPAMLDAVSDEKKDRKIILEAFTSGERDQVIDYLKDHYSSRLDYINSNPLDFPVPSGLPPLSSIHEGKDIGLIKFEKVPHFNLPFALRGLYNLSAHLPLVETRE
;
A
#
# COMPACT_ATOMS: atom_id res chain seq x y z
N MET A 1 -9.66 14.43 15.81
CA MET A 1 -8.60 14.98 14.95
C MET A 1 -8.83 14.40 13.57
N ILE A 2 -8.75 15.23 12.52
CA ILE A 2 -8.93 14.81 11.13
C ILE A 2 -7.52 14.56 10.57
N PRO A 3 -7.27 13.43 9.89
CA PRO A 3 -5.96 13.18 9.30
C PRO A 3 -5.65 14.20 8.20
N ILE A 4 -4.38 14.54 8.05
CA ILE A 4 -3.90 15.31 6.91
C ILE A 4 -3.90 14.39 5.70
N ILE A 5 -4.50 14.83 4.59
CA ILE A 5 -4.62 14.05 3.37
C ILE A 5 -3.71 14.67 2.32
N GLN A 6 -2.76 13.90 1.80
CA GLN A 6 -1.85 14.28 0.74
C GLN A 6 -2.11 13.39 -0.47
N ILE A 7 -2.61 13.97 -1.55
CA ILE A 7 -2.89 13.27 -2.80
C ILE A 7 -2.07 13.94 -3.89
N GLU A 8 -1.15 13.18 -4.47
CA GLU A 8 -0.49 13.54 -5.71
C GLU A 8 -1.22 12.87 -6.87
N ASN A 9 -1.69 13.69 -7.80
CA ASN A 9 -2.20 13.21 -9.08
C ASN A 9 -1.05 13.31 -10.09
N GLY A 10 -0.63 12.18 -10.65
CA GLY A 10 0.42 12.12 -11.66
C GLY A 10 -0.11 11.64 -13.00
N VAL A 11 0.60 11.98 -14.07
CA VAL A 11 0.38 11.37 -15.38
C VAL A 11 1.09 10.02 -15.38
N ILE A 12 0.32 8.96 -15.21
CA ILE A 12 0.80 7.58 -15.26
C ILE A 12 0.36 6.91 -16.58
N PRO A 13 1.14 5.97 -17.12
CA PRO A 13 0.87 5.35 -18.42
C PRO A 13 -0.35 4.42 -18.41
N ILE A 14 -0.86 4.05 -17.23
CA ILE A 14 -1.97 3.13 -17.02
C ILE A 14 -2.88 3.65 -15.89
N ASP A 15 -4.15 3.27 -15.87
CA ASP A 15 -5.09 3.76 -14.84
C ASP A 15 -4.79 3.21 -13.43
N ARG A 16 -4.17 2.03 -13.34
CA ARG A 16 -3.79 1.37 -12.08
C ARG A 16 -2.33 1.65 -11.75
N GLY A 17 -2.08 2.39 -10.68
CA GLY A 17 -0.71 2.79 -10.32
C GLY A 17 -0.63 3.80 -9.21
N TYR A 18 -1.68 3.93 -8.40
CA TYR A 18 -1.67 4.80 -7.23
C TYR A 18 -1.35 3.97 -5.99
N ALA A 19 -0.22 4.28 -5.36
CA ALA A 19 0.11 3.77 -4.04
C ALA A 19 -0.64 4.58 -2.98
N VAL A 20 -1.11 3.91 -1.93
CA VAL A 20 -1.74 4.56 -0.78
C VAL A 20 -1.04 4.09 0.49
N SER A 21 -0.66 5.02 1.37
CA SER A 21 -0.22 4.70 2.72
C SER A 21 -0.95 5.55 3.75
N MET A 22 -0.96 5.10 4.99
CA MET A 22 -1.51 5.85 6.11
C MET A 22 -0.58 5.82 7.31
N VAL A 23 -0.61 6.86 8.12
CA VAL A 23 0.14 6.92 9.38
C VAL A 23 -0.83 6.79 10.54
N VAL A 24 -0.69 5.71 11.30
CA VAL A 24 -1.46 5.44 12.51
C VAL A 24 -0.73 6.03 13.71
N ARG A 25 -1.40 6.90 14.46
CA ARG A 25 -0.80 7.66 15.58
C ARG A 25 -0.13 6.77 16.61
N SER A 26 -0.82 5.70 16.99
CA SER A 26 -0.33 4.70 17.94
C SER A 26 -0.82 3.32 17.54
N PHE A 27 0.11 2.39 17.31
CA PHE A 27 -0.22 1.03 16.91
C PHE A 27 0.79 0.04 17.49
N LYS A 28 0.29 -1.01 18.18
CA LYS A 28 1.09 -2.09 18.78
C LYS A 28 2.36 -1.63 19.54
N GLY A 29 2.23 -0.62 20.41
CA GLY A 29 3.36 -0.16 21.22
C GLY A 29 4.29 0.84 20.52
N ARG A 30 4.03 1.19 19.24
CA ARG A 30 4.80 2.16 18.44
C ARG A 30 3.97 3.40 18.11
N ARG A 31 4.64 4.53 17.91
CA ARG A 31 4.04 5.80 17.45
C ARG A 31 4.34 6.06 15.99
N ASN A 32 3.44 6.77 15.31
CA ASN A 32 3.57 7.18 13.90
C ASN A 32 3.89 5.99 12.98
N VAL A 33 3.10 4.93 13.08
CA VAL A 33 3.31 3.70 12.32
C VAL A 33 2.77 3.88 10.92
N GLU A 34 3.64 3.75 9.93
CA GLU A 34 3.26 3.77 8.52
C GLU A 34 2.72 2.41 8.12
N VAL A 35 1.62 2.44 7.36
CA VAL A 35 0.96 1.26 6.82
C VAL A 35 0.79 1.47 5.31
N HIS A 36 1.43 0.62 4.52
CA HIS A 36 1.27 0.60 3.06
C HIS A 36 0.05 -0.25 2.70
N LEU A 37 -0.90 0.36 2.01
CA LEU A 37 -2.15 -0.28 1.63
C LEU A 37 -2.02 -0.89 0.24
N PHE A 38 -2.62 -2.05 0.07
CA PHE A 38 -2.59 -2.78 -1.19
C PHE A 38 -3.82 -3.67 -1.36
N ARG A 39 -4.11 -3.97 -2.62
CA ARG A 39 -5.13 -4.93 -3.02
C ARG A 39 -4.49 -6.34 -3.09
N PRO A 40 -4.85 -7.28 -2.19
CA PRO A 40 -4.20 -8.59 -2.16
C PRO A 40 -4.66 -9.55 -3.26
N GLU A 41 -5.81 -9.27 -3.88
CA GLU A 41 -6.51 -10.15 -4.81
C GLU A 41 -7.20 -9.33 -5.90
N TRP A 42 -7.12 -9.79 -7.14
CA TRP A 42 -7.69 -9.11 -8.31
C TRP A 42 -8.36 -10.11 -9.26
N ALA A 43 -9.24 -9.60 -10.13
CA ALA A 43 -9.86 -10.41 -11.16
C ALA A 43 -8.90 -10.59 -12.34
N GLU A 44 -9.03 -11.68 -13.08
CA GLU A 44 -8.22 -11.90 -14.30
C GLU A 44 -8.44 -10.80 -15.35
N SER A 45 -9.64 -10.21 -15.38
CA SER A 45 -9.96 -9.06 -16.23
C SER A 45 -9.16 -7.81 -15.89
N ASP A 46 -8.74 -7.63 -14.62
CA ASP A 46 -7.87 -6.52 -14.22
C ASP A 46 -6.52 -6.67 -14.94
N GLU A 47 -5.92 -7.86 -14.90
CA GLU A 47 -4.62 -8.14 -15.53
C GLU A 47 -4.70 -8.05 -17.06
N GLY A 48 -5.78 -8.57 -17.66
CA GLY A 48 -5.97 -8.56 -19.12
C GLY A 48 -6.24 -7.17 -19.72
N SER A 49 -6.59 -6.17 -18.89
CA SER A 49 -6.84 -4.80 -19.34
C SER A 49 -5.60 -3.90 -19.41
N ILE A 50 -4.47 -4.38 -18.88
CA ILE A 50 -3.24 -3.59 -18.74
C ILE A 50 -2.31 -3.82 -19.93
N GLU A 51 -1.87 -2.71 -20.54
CA GLU A 51 -0.78 -2.72 -21.53
C GLU A 51 0.57 -2.81 -20.82
N TRP A 52 1.14 -4.01 -20.73
CA TRP A 52 2.36 -4.30 -19.97
C TRP A 52 3.66 -3.75 -20.58
N ASN A 53 3.59 -3.16 -21.77
CA ASN A 53 4.75 -2.67 -22.50
C ASN A 53 5.39 -1.45 -21.79
N ASN A 54 6.70 -1.52 -21.54
CA ASN A 54 7.49 -0.45 -20.93
C ASN A 54 7.06 -0.01 -19.51
N LEU A 55 6.30 -0.84 -18.79
CA LEU A 55 5.91 -0.53 -17.41
C LEU A 55 7.03 -0.82 -16.40
N PHE A 56 7.96 -1.71 -16.74
CA PHE A 56 9.05 -2.12 -15.86
C PHE A 56 10.41 -1.69 -16.41
N GLY A 57 11.25 -1.22 -15.50
CA GLY A 57 12.59 -0.71 -15.76
C GLY A 57 13.67 -1.70 -15.33
N PRO A 58 14.94 -1.27 -15.25
CA PRO A 58 16.01 -2.10 -14.73
C PRO A 58 15.74 -2.55 -13.29
N PRO A 59 16.36 -3.66 -12.84
CA PRO A 59 16.14 -4.16 -11.50
C PRO A 59 16.56 -3.17 -10.41
N ALA A 60 15.83 -3.15 -9.29
CA ALA A 60 16.13 -2.26 -8.17
C ALA A 60 17.46 -2.59 -7.47
N MET A 61 17.88 -3.86 -7.52
CA MET A 61 19.13 -4.34 -6.91
C MET A 61 19.91 -5.19 -7.92
N LEU A 62 21.24 -5.20 -7.79
CA LEU A 62 22.14 -5.88 -8.73
C LEU A 62 21.93 -7.40 -8.77
N ASP A 63 21.42 -7.97 -7.68
CA ASP A 63 21.12 -9.38 -7.47
C ASP A 63 19.64 -9.73 -7.62
N ALA A 64 18.78 -8.74 -7.92
CA ALA A 64 17.37 -8.97 -8.09
C ALA A 64 17.10 -9.75 -9.38
N VAL A 65 16.44 -10.90 -9.24
CA VAL A 65 16.00 -11.70 -10.38
C VAL A 65 14.69 -11.13 -10.89
N SER A 66 14.70 -10.57 -12.11
CA SER A 66 13.45 -10.15 -12.76
C SER A 66 12.55 -11.36 -12.97
N ASP A 67 11.32 -11.25 -12.49
CA ASP A 67 10.28 -12.25 -12.62
C ASP A 67 9.01 -11.51 -13.00
N GLU A 68 8.68 -11.54 -14.30
CA GLU A 68 7.56 -10.80 -14.87
C GLU A 68 6.26 -11.04 -14.09
N LYS A 69 6.00 -12.28 -13.66
CA LYS A 69 4.78 -12.60 -12.92
C LYS A 69 4.76 -11.96 -11.53
N LYS A 70 5.91 -11.78 -10.89
CA LYS A 70 5.99 -11.07 -9.60
C LYS A 70 5.94 -9.56 -9.79
N ASP A 71 6.63 -9.07 -10.81
CA ASP A 71 6.69 -7.65 -11.13
C ASP A 71 5.28 -7.12 -11.45
N ARG A 72 4.49 -7.84 -12.25
CA ARG A 72 3.09 -7.50 -12.54
C ARG A 72 2.21 -7.37 -11.30
N LYS A 73 2.48 -8.14 -10.24
CA LYS A 73 1.71 -8.05 -8.98
C LYS A 73 1.86 -6.69 -8.32
N ILE A 74 3.00 -6.03 -8.46
CA ILE A 74 3.24 -4.70 -7.89
C ILE A 74 2.22 -3.70 -8.43
N ILE A 75 1.96 -3.76 -9.75
CA ILE A 75 0.96 -2.92 -10.40
C ILE A 75 -0.45 -3.33 -10.00
N LEU A 76 -0.74 -4.64 -9.95
CA LEU A 76 -2.09 -5.15 -9.64
C LEU A 76 -2.51 -4.90 -8.18
N GLU A 77 -1.53 -4.81 -7.28
CA GLU A 77 -1.71 -4.45 -5.88
C GLU A 77 -1.98 -2.97 -5.67
N ALA A 78 -1.57 -2.12 -6.62
CA ALA A 78 -1.84 -0.69 -6.60
C ALA A 78 -3.29 -0.39 -7.01
N PHE A 79 -3.74 0.82 -6.69
CA PHE A 79 -5.12 1.24 -6.92
C PHE A 79 -5.25 2.00 -8.25
N THR A 80 -6.44 1.95 -8.83
CA THR A 80 -6.88 2.98 -9.79
C THR A 80 -7.17 4.29 -9.07
N SER A 81 -7.32 5.38 -9.81
CA SER A 81 -7.69 6.68 -9.24
C SER A 81 -9.02 6.61 -8.45
N GLY A 82 -10.03 5.94 -9.00
CA GLY A 82 -11.32 5.75 -8.34
C GLY A 82 -11.25 4.83 -7.12
N GLU A 83 -10.50 3.72 -7.20
CA GLU A 83 -10.27 2.84 -6.05
C GLU A 83 -9.51 3.55 -4.92
N ARG A 84 -8.50 4.36 -5.25
CA ARG A 84 -7.76 5.21 -4.30
C ARG A 84 -8.72 6.12 -3.55
N ASP A 85 -9.58 6.84 -4.26
CA ASP A 85 -10.49 7.80 -3.64
C ASP A 85 -11.48 7.07 -2.70
N GLN A 86 -11.98 5.89 -3.09
CA GLN A 86 -12.80 5.04 -2.23
C GLN A 86 -12.05 4.61 -0.96
N VAL A 87 -10.79 4.20 -1.07
CA VAL A 87 -9.95 3.84 0.08
C VAL A 87 -9.77 5.04 1.01
N ILE A 88 -9.48 6.22 0.48
CA ILE A 88 -9.29 7.43 1.28
C ILE A 88 -10.56 7.79 2.04
N ASP A 89 -11.72 7.76 1.38
CA ASP A 89 -13.00 8.04 2.03
C ASP A 89 -13.36 7.00 3.10
N TYR A 90 -13.14 5.71 2.81
CA TYR A 90 -13.28 4.66 3.82
C TYR A 90 -12.40 4.90 5.06
N LEU A 91 -11.13 5.29 4.88
CA LEU A 91 -10.23 5.57 5.99
C LEU A 91 -10.65 6.79 6.80
N LYS A 92 -11.18 7.83 6.14
CA LYS A 92 -11.70 9.04 6.82
C LYS A 92 -12.91 8.71 7.68
N ASP A 93 -13.87 7.97 7.12
CA ASP A 93 -15.13 7.70 7.77
C ASP A 93 -14.97 6.76 8.97
N HIS A 94 -14.11 5.74 8.83
CA HIS A 94 -14.00 4.67 9.83
C HIS A 94 -12.80 4.84 10.78
N TYR A 95 -11.74 5.55 10.38
CA TYR A 95 -10.47 5.57 11.13
C TYR A 95 -9.87 6.95 11.38
N SER A 96 -10.49 8.05 10.96
CA SER A 96 -9.95 9.42 11.11
C SER A 96 -9.44 9.75 12.52
N SER A 97 -10.12 9.29 13.57
CA SER A 97 -9.70 9.53 14.96
C SER A 97 -8.33 8.95 15.33
N ARG A 98 -7.86 7.92 14.61
CA ARG A 98 -6.63 7.16 14.86
C ARG A 98 -5.49 7.48 13.89
N LEU A 99 -5.81 8.15 12.79
CA LEU A 99 -4.85 8.46 11.73
C LEU A 99 -4.33 9.90 11.90
N ASP A 100 -3.05 10.09 11.57
CA ASP A 100 -2.45 11.42 11.45
C ASP A 100 -2.32 11.83 9.98
N TYR A 101 -1.98 10.89 9.10
CA TYR A 101 -1.80 11.14 7.66
C TYR A 101 -2.43 10.04 6.81
N ILE A 102 -2.92 10.42 5.63
CA ILE A 102 -3.24 9.53 4.52
C ILE A 102 -2.52 10.09 3.30
N ASN A 103 -1.65 9.30 2.70
CA ASN A 103 -0.84 9.68 1.57
C ASN A 103 -1.23 8.84 0.36
N SER A 104 -1.32 9.46 -0.81
CA SER A 104 -1.38 8.73 -2.05
C SER A 104 -0.55 9.39 -3.12
N ASN A 105 0.33 8.59 -3.73
CA ASN A 105 1.22 9.03 -4.78
C ASN A 105 1.13 8.05 -5.96
N PRO A 106 1.28 8.54 -7.20
CA PRO A 106 1.48 7.67 -8.34
C PRO A 106 2.79 6.88 -8.16
N LEU A 107 2.85 5.66 -8.68
CA LEU A 107 4.10 4.94 -8.83
C LEU A 107 4.99 5.65 -9.86
N ASP A 108 6.29 5.62 -9.61
CA ASP A 108 7.28 6.10 -10.57
C ASP A 108 7.45 5.06 -11.68
N PHE A 109 7.07 5.43 -12.92
CA PHE A 109 7.25 4.60 -14.09
C PHE A 109 8.52 4.98 -14.87
N PRO A 110 9.28 4.00 -15.41
CA PRO A 110 9.02 2.56 -15.31
C PRO A 110 9.37 2.02 -13.91
N VAL A 111 8.51 1.15 -13.38
CA VAL A 111 8.69 0.57 -12.04
C VAL A 111 9.91 -0.35 -12.04
N PRO A 112 10.81 -0.24 -11.05
CA PRO A 112 11.97 -1.13 -10.98
C PRO A 112 11.55 -2.60 -10.89
N SER A 113 12.16 -3.46 -11.70
CA SER A 113 11.88 -4.89 -11.69
C SER A 113 12.57 -5.61 -10.52
N GLY A 114 12.10 -6.81 -10.20
CA GLY A 114 12.67 -7.64 -9.13
C GLY A 114 12.35 -7.16 -7.70
N LEU A 115 11.41 -6.23 -7.55
CA LEU A 115 10.89 -5.85 -6.24
C LEU A 115 9.91 -6.92 -5.72
N PRO A 116 9.93 -7.24 -4.41
CA PRO A 116 8.95 -8.14 -3.84
C PRO A 116 7.57 -7.45 -3.76
N PRO A 117 6.50 -8.04 -4.32
CA PRO A 117 5.15 -7.50 -4.16
C PRO A 117 4.70 -7.61 -2.70
N LEU A 118 3.86 -6.68 -2.25
CA LEU A 118 3.45 -6.57 -0.84
C LEU A 118 2.67 -7.81 -0.39
N SER A 119 1.89 -8.44 -1.27
CA SER A 119 1.18 -9.69 -0.98
C SER A 119 2.11 -10.88 -0.71
N SER A 120 3.37 -10.82 -1.15
CA SER A 120 4.35 -11.89 -0.93
C SER A 120 5.08 -11.81 0.41
N ILE A 121 4.93 -10.69 1.12
CA ILE A 121 5.62 -10.45 2.38
C ILE A 121 4.94 -11.26 3.49
N HIS A 122 5.74 -12.07 4.19
CA HIS A 122 5.27 -12.90 5.27
C HIS A 122 5.28 -12.14 6.60
N GLU A 123 4.26 -12.38 7.42
CA GLU A 123 4.19 -11.82 8.77
C GLU A 123 5.34 -12.38 9.61
N GLY A 124 6.01 -11.50 10.35
CA GLY A 124 7.14 -11.82 11.21
C GLY A 124 6.98 -11.21 12.59
N LYS A 125 8.09 -11.05 13.31
CA LYS A 125 8.08 -10.43 14.64
C LYS A 125 7.62 -8.97 14.57
N ASP A 126 8.16 -8.22 13.62
CA ASP A 126 7.94 -6.77 13.51
C ASP A 126 7.11 -6.37 12.28
N ILE A 127 7.12 -7.21 11.24
CA ILE A 127 6.29 -7.04 10.03
C ILE A 127 4.95 -7.72 10.25
N GLY A 128 3.84 -7.05 9.93
CA GLY A 128 2.54 -7.70 9.95
C GLY A 128 1.53 -7.09 9.00
N LEU A 129 0.37 -7.76 8.90
CA LEU A 129 -0.69 -7.42 7.97
C LEU A 129 -1.98 -7.05 8.70
N ILE A 130 -2.58 -5.93 8.29
CA ILE A 130 -3.95 -5.54 8.64
C ILE A 130 -4.85 -6.06 7.53
N LYS A 131 -5.86 -6.86 7.89
CA LYS A 131 -6.86 -7.40 6.95
C LYS A 131 -8.16 -6.63 7.14
N PHE A 132 -8.32 -5.51 6.44
CA PHE A 132 -9.50 -4.64 6.61
C PHE A 132 -10.78 -5.35 6.20
N GLU A 133 -10.70 -6.27 5.25
CA GLU A 133 -11.82 -7.10 4.78
C GLU A 133 -12.41 -7.99 5.89
N LYS A 134 -11.70 -8.18 7.01
CA LYS A 134 -12.18 -8.94 8.18
C LYS A 134 -12.75 -8.07 9.29
N VAL A 135 -12.70 -6.74 9.15
CA VAL A 135 -13.18 -5.81 10.17
C VAL A 135 -14.68 -5.58 9.99
N PRO A 136 -15.47 -5.46 11.07
CA PRO A 136 -16.87 -5.08 10.96
C PRO A 136 -17.05 -3.76 10.20
N HIS A 137 -18.12 -3.66 9.40
CA HIS A 137 -18.46 -2.50 8.58
C HIS A 137 -17.52 -2.20 7.41
N PHE A 138 -16.69 -3.15 6.98
CA PHE A 138 -15.97 -3.06 5.72
C PHE A 138 -16.95 -3.00 4.54
N ASN A 139 -16.83 -1.99 3.68
CA ASN A 139 -17.79 -1.70 2.60
C ASN A 139 -17.14 -1.39 1.24
N LEU A 140 -15.83 -1.59 1.09
CA LEU A 140 -15.16 -1.43 -0.20
C LEU A 140 -15.50 -2.61 -1.14
N PRO A 141 -15.57 -2.37 -2.47
CA PRO A 141 -15.91 -3.41 -3.45
C PRO A 141 -14.76 -4.41 -3.73
N PHE A 142 -13.62 -4.26 -3.07
CA PHE A 142 -12.44 -5.10 -3.20
C PHE A 142 -11.80 -5.34 -1.82
N ALA A 143 -11.00 -6.40 -1.69
CA ALA A 143 -10.23 -6.64 -0.48
C ALA A 143 -9.13 -5.58 -0.31
N LEU A 144 -8.93 -5.12 0.93
CA LEU A 144 -7.93 -4.13 1.28
C LEU A 144 -7.06 -4.67 2.41
N ARG A 145 -5.73 -4.70 2.20
CA ARG A 145 -4.77 -5.04 3.25
C ARG A 145 -3.78 -3.91 3.48
N GLY A 146 -3.23 -3.87 4.69
CA GLY A 146 -2.19 -2.92 5.07
C GLY A 146 -0.96 -3.64 5.61
N LEU A 147 0.21 -3.39 5.04
CA LEU A 147 1.49 -3.87 5.54
C LEU A 147 2.14 -2.81 6.42
N TYR A 148 2.63 -3.19 7.60
CA TYR A 148 3.41 -2.32 8.47
C TYR A 148 4.68 -3.02 8.96
N ASN A 149 5.70 -2.23 9.32
CA ASN A 149 6.93 -2.72 9.94
C ASN A 149 7.24 -1.96 11.24
N LEU A 150 6.98 -2.58 12.39
CA LEU A 150 7.17 -1.96 13.70
C LEU A 150 8.62 -1.62 14.03
N SER A 151 9.60 -2.31 13.43
CA SER A 151 11.03 -2.04 13.64
C SER A 151 11.47 -0.71 13.02
N ALA A 152 10.71 -0.20 12.05
CA ALA A 152 10.98 1.09 11.42
C ALA A 152 10.46 2.29 12.26
N HIS A 153 9.74 2.04 13.37
CA HIS A 153 9.04 3.09 14.11
C HIS A 153 9.45 3.19 15.58
N LEU A 154 9.34 4.40 16.13
CA LEU A 154 9.72 4.71 17.49
C LEU A 154 8.77 4.04 18.51
N PRO A 155 9.29 3.56 19.65
CA PRO A 155 8.45 3.07 20.74
C PRO A 155 7.58 4.19 21.31
N LEU A 156 6.40 3.83 21.84
CA LEU A 156 5.49 4.77 22.51
C LEU A 156 6.06 5.27 23.85
N VAL A 157 6.87 4.45 24.50
CA VAL A 157 7.55 4.78 25.75
C VAL A 157 9.03 4.86 25.45
N GLU A 158 9.63 6.03 25.65
CA GLU A 158 11.08 6.13 25.77
C GLU A 158 11.46 5.33 27.01
N THR A 159 12.15 4.22 26.83
CA THR A 159 12.85 3.58 27.95
C THR A 159 13.84 4.62 28.45
N ARG A 160 13.49 5.30 29.54
CA ARG A 160 14.45 6.09 30.31
C ARG A 160 15.43 5.07 30.90
N GLU A 161 16.62 4.99 30.32
CA GLU A 161 17.80 4.49 31.01
C GLU A 161 18.38 5.59 31.91
#